data_AF-A0A355YLX8-F1
#
_entry.id   AF-A0A355YLX8-F1
#
_cell.length_a   1.000
_cell.length_b   1.000
_cell.length_c   1.000
_cell.angle_alpha   90.00
_cell.angle_beta   90.00
_cell.angle_gamma   90.00
#
_symmetry.space_group_name_H-M   'P 1'
#
loop_
_entity.id
_entity.type
_entity.pdbx_description
1 polymer ?
#
loop_
_entity_poly.entity_id
_entity_poly.type
_entity_poly.pdbx_seq_one_letter_code
_entity_poly.pdbx_strand_id
1 'polypeptide(L)'
;MSDFPTVKVAAVQASPVFMNLDATVDKTCRLIDEAAAQGAKVIGFPESFIPGYPWWIWMDSPLKGMPFYIQLYKNSVEIPSKSIQ
;
A
#
# COMPACT_ATOMS: atom_id res chain seq x y z
N MET A 1 14.24 -36.68 0.44
CA MET A 1 14.13 -35.23 0.15
C MET A 1 12.66 -34.90 0.20
N SER A 2 12.26 -33.93 1.03
CA SER A 2 10.85 -33.51 1.11
C SER A 2 10.48 -32.78 -0.17
N ASP A 3 9.37 -33.17 -0.79
CA ASP A 3 8.83 -32.50 -1.96
C ASP A 3 7.98 -31.31 -1.50
N PHE A 4 8.27 -30.11 -2.01
CA PHE A 4 7.58 -28.88 -1.61
C PHE A 4 6.76 -28.35 -2.79
N PRO A 5 5.53 -27.86 -2.56
CA PRO A 5 4.70 -27.34 -3.63
C PRO A 5 5.33 -26.08 -4.26
N THR A 6 5.26 -25.97 -5.59
CA THR A 6 5.63 -24.75 -6.32
C THR A 6 4.49 -23.73 -6.23
N VAL A 7 4.80 -22.49 -5.89
CA VAL A 7 3.83 -21.39 -5.76
C VAL A 7 4.25 -20.21 -6.64
N LYS A 8 3.32 -19.70 -7.46
CA LYS A 8 3.53 -18.44 -8.20
C LYS A 8 3.22 -17.26 -7.29
N VAL A 9 4.14 -16.31 -7.21
CA VAL A 9 4.01 -15.09 -6.39
C VAL A 9 4.17 -13.85 -7.26
N ALA A 10 3.63 -12.72 -6.80
CA ALA A 10 3.75 -11.42 -7.43
C ALA A 10 4.41 -10.41 -6.47
N ALA A 11 5.28 -9.55 -7.00
CA ALA A 11 5.87 -8.43 -6.28
C ALA A 11 5.49 -7.15 -7.00
N VAL A 12 4.84 -6.22 -6.30
CA VAL A 12 4.35 -4.98 -6.87
C VAL A 12 5.43 -3.90 -6.78
N GLN A 13 5.77 -3.32 -7.92
CA GLN A 13 6.52 -2.07 -8.01
C GLN A 13 5.61 -0.97 -8.58
N ALA A 14 4.98 -0.21 -7.69
CA ALA A 14 4.11 0.89 -8.05
C ALA A 14 4.17 1.99 -6.99
N SER A 15 3.83 3.22 -7.37
CA SER A 15 3.57 4.29 -6.40
C SER A 15 2.13 4.19 -5.87
N PRO A 16 1.85 4.66 -4.65
CA PRO A 16 0.47 4.88 -4.22
C PRO A 16 -0.15 6.07 -4.97
N VAL A 17 -1.44 6.29 -4.78
CA VAL A 17 -2.03 7.61 -5.03
C VAL A 17 -1.76 8.43 -3.77
N PHE A 18 -0.60 9.06 -3.75
CA PHE A 18 0.02 9.60 -2.54
C PHE A 18 -0.94 10.48 -1.71
N MET A 19 -1.11 10.14 -0.44
CA MET A 19 -2.01 10.83 0.50
C MET A 19 -3.47 10.92 0.03
N ASN A 20 -3.92 9.88 -0.69
CA ASN A 20 -5.32 9.61 -1.01
C ASN A 20 -5.61 8.15 -0.68
N LEU A 21 -6.30 7.92 0.44
CA LEU A 21 -6.62 6.58 0.94
C LEU A 21 -7.47 5.80 -0.06
N ASP A 22 -8.65 6.32 -0.42
CA ASP A 22 -9.63 5.62 -1.26
C ASP A 22 -9.03 5.25 -2.63
N ALA A 23 -8.37 6.20 -3.29
CA ALA A 23 -7.78 5.95 -4.60
C ALA A 23 -6.59 4.96 -4.53
N THR A 24 -5.88 4.91 -3.40
CA THR A 24 -4.81 3.92 -3.20
C THR A 24 -5.38 2.54 -2.90
N VAL A 25 -6.48 2.44 -2.15
CA VAL A 25 -7.22 1.18 -1.95
C VAL A 25 -7.74 0.65 -3.29
N ASP A 26 -8.40 1.49 -4.09
CA ASP A 26 -8.89 1.11 -5.42
C ASP A 26 -7.77 0.62 -6.34
N LYS A 27 -6.61 1.29 -6.30
CA LYS A 27 -5.42 0.85 -7.04
C LYS A 27 -4.90 -0.49 -6.51
N THR A 28 -4.89 -0.69 -5.20
CA THR A 28 -4.43 -1.92 -4.55
C THR A 28 -5.31 -3.11 -4.97
N CYS A 29 -6.63 -2.97 -4.91
CA CYS A 29 -7.57 -4.00 -5.36
C CYS A 29 -7.35 -4.39 -6.83
N ARG A 30 -7.20 -3.41 -7.73
CA ARG A 30 -6.92 -3.70 -9.15
C ARG A 30 -5.61 -4.46 -9.37
N LEU A 31 -4.56 -4.15 -8.60
CA LEU A 31 -3.28 -4.86 -8.68
C LEU A 31 -3.37 -6.29 -8.13
N ILE A 32 -4.20 -6.52 -7.11
CA ILE A 32 -4.53 -7.86 -6.60
C ILE A 32 -5.24 -8.65 -7.70
N ASP A 33 -6.25 -8.08 -8.34
CA ASP A 33 -7.01 -8.73 -9.42
C ASP A 33 -6.10 -9.07 -10.62
N GLU A 34 -5.20 -8.17 -11.00
CA GLU A 34 -4.23 -8.40 -12.06
C GLU A 34 -3.28 -9.56 -11.72
N ALA A 35 -2.73 -9.60 -10.51
CA ALA A 35 -1.85 -10.68 -10.07
C ALA A 35 -2.59 -12.02 -10.01
N ALA A 36 -3.84 -12.02 -9.54
CA ALA A 36 -4.70 -13.19 -9.49
C ALA A 36 -5.01 -13.72 -10.91
N ALA A 37 -5.30 -12.83 -11.87
CA ALA A 37 -5.50 -13.19 -13.28
C ALA A 37 -4.26 -13.82 -13.91
N GLN A 38 -3.06 -13.45 -13.44
CA GLN A 38 -1.79 -14.07 -13.83
C GLN A 38 -1.47 -15.36 -13.04
N GLY A 39 -2.34 -15.80 -12.13
CA GLY A 39 -2.21 -17.04 -11.38
C GLY A 39 -1.32 -16.95 -10.12
N ALA A 40 -0.97 -15.74 -9.67
CA ALA A 40 -0.26 -15.57 -8.40
C ALA A 40 -1.16 -15.98 -7.22
N LYS A 41 -0.57 -16.61 -6.20
CA LYS A 41 -1.23 -17.02 -4.95
C LYS A 41 -0.86 -16.14 -3.76
N VAL A 42 0.22 -15.37 -3.90
CA VAL A 42 0.70 -14.39 -2.93
C VAL A 42 1.13 -13.16 -3.69
N ILE A 43 0.77 -11.98 -3.19
CA ILE A 43 1.17 -10.68 -3.73
C ILE A 43 1.79 -9.83 -2.62
N GLY A 44 2.96 -9.27 -2.87
CA GLY A 44 3.65 -8.35 -1.96
C GLY A 44 3.58 -6.91 -2.47
N PHE A 45 3.34 -5.97 -1.55
CA PHE A 45 3.32 -4.53 -1.82
C PHE A 45 4.52 -3.82 -1.17
N PRO A 46 4.89 -2.62 -1.64
CA PRO A 46 5.89 -1.77 -0.99
C PRO A 46 5.53 -1.44 0.46
N GLU A 47 6.53 -1.08 1.25
CA GLU A 47 6.35 -0.63 2.63
C GLU A 47 5.44 0.61 2.69
N SER A 48 4.48 0.60 3.63
CA SER A 48 3.56 1.73 3.87
C SER A 48 2.84 2.19 2.59
N PHE A 49 2.44 1.26 1.73
CA PHE A 49 1.79 1.58 0.46
C PHE A 49 0.49 2.37 0.64
N ILE A 50 -0.31 2.10 1.68
CA ILE A 50 -1.58 2.76 1.95
C ILE A 50 -1.44 3.71 3.15
N PRO A 51 -1.73 5.03 3.03
CA PRO A 51 -1.97 5.79 1.80
C PRO A 51 -0.67 6.25 1.10
N GLY A 52 0.49 5.87 1.64
CA GLY A 52 1.80 6.13 1.07
C GLY A 52 2.85 6.40 2.14
N TYR A 53 4.08 5.96 1.86
CA TYR A 53 5.21 6.09 2.77
C TYR A 53 5.54 7.57 3.04
N PRO A 54 5.74 7.97 4.31
CA PRO A 54 6.00 9.36 4.68
C PRO A 54 7.45 9.77 4.40
N TRP A 55 7.85 9.81 3.13
CA TRP A 55 9.22 10.07 2.70
C TRP A 55 9.79 11.40 3.23
N TRP A 56 8.93 12.38 3.51
CA TRP A 56 9.32 13.72 3.99
C TRP A 56 10.04 13.69 5.34
N ILE A 57 9.89 12.62 6.14
CA ILE A 57 10.60 12.47 7.42
C ILE A 57 12.13 12.44 7.27
N TRP A 58 12.61 12.11 6.07
CA TRP A 58 14.03 12.03 5.75
C TRP A 58 14.60 13.30 5.12
N MET A 59 13.75 14.28 4.77
CA MET A 59 14.15 15.41 3.92
C MET A 59 14.26 16.74 4.66
N ASP A 60 13.46 16.98 5.70
CA ASP A 60 13.48 18.27 6.42
C ASP A 60 13.12 18.11 7.91
N SER A 61 13.20 19.20 8.66
CA SER A 61 12.84 19.23 10.06
C SER A 61 11.38 18.83 10.31
N PRO A 62 11.06 18.18 11.44
CA PRO A 62 9.69 17.79 11.80
C PRO A 62 8.68 18.95 11.75
N LEU A 63 9.12 20.17 12.08
CA LEU A 63 8.27 21.37 12.04
C LEU A 63 7.74 21.68 10.63
N LYS A 64 8.59 21.54 9.60
CA LYS A 64 8.15 21.72 8.21
C LYS A 64 7.35 20.53 7.68
N GLY A 65 7.54 19.35 8.27
CA GLY A 65 6.74 18.16 7.99
C GLY A 65 5.31 18.22 8.55
N MET A 66 5.02 19.11 9.52
CA MET A 66 3.72 19.15 10.22
C MET A 66 2.48 19.15 9.31
N PRO A 67 2.42 19.92 8.21
CA PRO A 67 1.27 19.87 7.30
C PRO A 67 1.05 18.47 6.68
N PHE A 68 2.14 17.76 6.37
CA PHE A 68 2.06 16.40 5.83
C PHE A 68 1.61 15.38 6.88
N TYR A 69 1.97 15.56 8.14
CA TYR A 69 1.43 14.72 9.23
C TYR A 69 -0.08 14.88 9.39
N ILE A 70 -0.60 16.10 9.30
CA ILE A 70 -2.05 16.35 9.33
C ILE A 70 -2.73 15.65 8.15
N GLN A 71 -2.15 15.76 6.96
CA GLN A 71 -2.71 15.12 5.77
C GLN A 71 -2.64 13.59 5.83
N LEU A 72 -1.54 13.03 6.35
CA LEU A 72 -1.37 11.61 6.59
C LEU A 72 -2.43 11.11 7.58
N TYR A 73 -2.63 11.83 8.69
CA TYR A 73 -3.65 11.49 9.68
C TYR A 73 -5.05 11.47 9.07
N LYS A 74 -5.40 12.46 8.25
CA LYS A 74 -6.68 12.51 7.52
C LYS A 74 -6.90 11.37 6.52
N ASN A 75 -5.82 10.70 6.10
CA ASN A 75 -5.86 9.52 5.22
C ASN A 75 -5.57 8.22 5.98
N SER A 76 -5.64 8.24 7.31
CA SER A 76 -5.55 7.04 8.12
C SER A 76 -6.73 6.12 7.83
N VAL A 77 -6.45 4.82 7.82
CA VAL A 77 -7.51 3.81 7.79
C VAL A 77 -8.21 3.83 9.15
N GLU A 78 -9.49 4.21 9.16
CA GLU A 78 -10.33 4.07 10.35
C GLU A 78 -10.86 2.64 10.46
N ILE A 79 -11.08 2.15 11.69
CA ILE A 79 -11.73 0.87 11.94
C ILE A 79 -12.94 1.14 12.84
N PRO A 80 -14.17 0.80 12.40
CA PRO A 80 -14.54 0.19 11.11
C PRO A 80 -14.56 1.21 9.95
N SER A 81 -14.17 0.80 8.74
CA SER A 81 -14.34 1.60 7.52
C SER A 81 -14.49 0.72 6.28
N LYS A 82 -14.91 1.30 5.16
CA LYS A 82 -14.99 0.61 3.86
C LYS A 82 -13.62 0.19 3.33
N SER A 83 -12.55 0.83 3.76
CA SER A 83 -11.16 0.53 3.34
C SER A 83 -10.63 -0.80 3.88
N ILE A 84 -11.39 -1.48 4.74
CA ILE A 84 -11.05 -2.77 5.39
C ILE A 84 -11.91 -3.94 4.84
N GLN A 85 -12.83 -3.69 3.91
CA GLN A 85 -13.83 -4.67 3.45
C GLN A 85 -13.31 -5.64 2.38
#